data_AF-A0A831T5G6-F1
#
_entry.id   AF-A0A831T5G6-F1
#
_cell.length_a   1.000
_cell.length_b   1.000
_cell.length_c   1.000
_cell.angle_alpha   90.00
_cell.angle_beta   90.00
_cell.angle_gamma   90.00
#
_symmetry.space_group_name_H-M   'P 1'
#
loop_
_entity.id
_entity.type
_entity.pdbx_description
1 polymer ?
#
loop_
_entity_poly.entity_id
_entity_poly.type
_entity_poly.pdbx_seq_one_letter_code
_entity_poly.pdbx_strand_id
1 'polypeptide(L)'
;MQKELNQAAIEGFKFAGVMGGQTAFGGSEVVVIMARDKALETKPRYEYKLLATNKTSTMQKELQQAGDAGFEYKGQTVFETSFGGKEVVVILERDPDAKIVPYEYKLLATSKTSTMQKELAEAAKEGFVFVGLTVAETAFGGNELVTILRKQK
;
A
#
# COMPACT_ATOMS: atom_id res chain seq x y z
N MET A 1 -0.42 11.16 -9.03
CA MET A 1 -1.48 10.59 -8.18
C MET A 1 -1.42 11.02 -6.71
N GLN A 2 -0.27 10.98 -6.02
CA GLN A 2 -0.23 11.41 -4.59
C GLN A 2 -0.77 12.84 -4.39
N LYS A 3 -0.36 13.79 -5.25
CA LYS A 3 -0.83 15.18 -5.19
C LYS A 3 -2.35 15.27 -5.33
N GLU A 4 -2.90 14.51 -6.26
CA GLU A 4 -4.32 14.46 -6.59
C GLU A 4 -5.15 13.85 -5.45
N LEU A 5 -4.65 12.79 -4.81
CA LEU A 5 -5.28 12.21 -3.61
C LEU A 5 -5.33 13.21 -2.46
N ASN A 6 -4.23 13.92 -2.22
CA ASN A 6 -4.19 14.95 -1.17
C ASN A 6 -5.09 16.16 -1.51
N GLN A 7 -5.20 16.54 -2.79
CA GLN A 7 -6.15 17.56 -3.22
C GLN A 7 -7.60 17.14 -2.95
N ALA A 8 -7.97 15.90 -3.29
CA ALA A 8 -9.29 15.35 -2.95
C ALA A 8 -9.51 15.26 -1.44
N ALA A 9 -8.47 14.96 -0.66
CA ALA A 9 -8.51 14.94 0.80
C ALA A 9 -8.90 16.30 1.39
N ILE A 10 -8.31 17.39 0.88
CA ILE A 10 -8.62 18.76 1.29
C ILE A 10 -10.11 19.08 1.04
N GLU A 11 -10.68 18.50 -0.01
CA GLU A 11 -12.09 18.64 -0.36
C GLU A 11 -13.03 17.76 0.51
N GLY A 12 -12.46 16.91 1.37
CA GLY A 12 -13.15 16.03 2.31
C GLY A 12 -13.39 14.62 1.79
N PHE A 13 -12.73 14.21 0.71
CA PHE A 13 -12.81 12.85 0.20
C PHE A 13 -11.80 11.91 0.88
N LYS A 14 -12.25 10.68 1.11
CA LYS A 14 -11.51 9.57 1.71
C LYS A 14 -11.22 8.47 0.68
N PHE A 15 -10.07 7.82 0.80
CA PHE A 15 -9.77 6.58 0.11
C PHE A 15 -10.79 5.47 0.36
N ALA A 16 -11.30 4.91 -0.74
CA ALA A 16 -12.25 3.79 -0.74
C ALA A 16 -11.73 2.56 -1.48
N GLY A 17 -10.91 2.73 -2.52
CA GLY A 17 -10.34 1.59 -3.27
C GLY A 17 -9.41 2.02 -4.38
N VAL A 18 -8.61 1.08 -4.88
CA VAL A 18 -7.69 1.28 -6.00
C VAL A 18 -7.68 0.04 -6.89
N MET A 19 -7.54 0.25 -8.19
CA MET A 19 -7.35 -0.82 -9.17
C MET A 19 -6.43 -0.33 -10.28
N GLY A 20 -5.41 -1.12 -10.58
CA GLY A 20 -4.55 -1.00 -11.73
C GLY A 20 -5.02 -1.97 -12.82
N GLY A 21 -4.91 -1.56 -14.08
CA GLY A 21 -5.32 -2.38 -15.20
C GLY A 21 -4.95 -1.76 -16.54
N GLN A 22 -5.22 -2.52 -17.60
CA GLN A 22 -5.08 -2.04 -18.97
C GLN A 22 -6.39 -1.39 -19.43
N THR A 23 -6.29 -0.27 -20.12
CA THR A 23 -7.43 0.36 -20.80
C THR A 23 -7.63 -0.20 -22.20
N ALA A 24 -8.82 0.00 -22.75
CA ALA A 24 -9.19 -0.45 -24.10
C ALA A 24 -8.28 0.11 -25.22
N PHE A 25 -7.50 1.17 -24.94
CA PHE A 25 -6.58 1.81 -25.89
C PHE A 25 -5.11 1.46 -25.62
N GLY A 26 -4.82 0.43 -24.82
CA GLY A 26 -3.46 -0.09 -24.63
C GLY A 26 -2.60 0.67 -23.63
N GLY A 27 -3.18 1.54 -22.80
CA GLY A 27 -2.49 2.21 -21.70
C GLY A 27 -2.73 1.52 -20.36
N SER A 28 -1.67 1.28 -19.59
CA SER A 28 -1.80 0.88 -18.19
C SER A 28 -2.20 2.08 -17.33
N GLU A 29 -3.29 1.94 -16.59
CA GLU A 29 -3.82 3.00 -15.73
C GLU A 29 -4.05 2.48 -14.31
N VAL A 30 -4.02 3.41 -13.37
CA VAL A 30 -4.45 3.18 -12.00
C VAL A 30 -5.64 4.09 -11.71
N VAL A 31 -6.75 3.45 -11.35
CA VAL A 31 -7.99 4.10 -10.95
C VAL A 31 -8.08 4.08 -9.44
N VAL A 32 -8.37 5.23 -8.83
CA VAL A 32 -8.63 5.35 -7.39
C VAL A 32 -10.06 5.82 -7.17
N ILE A 33 -10.77 5.13 -6.27
CA ILE A 33 -12.10 5.50 -5.81
C ILE A 33 -11.94 6.29 -4.52
N MET A 34 -12.52 7.49 -4.51
CA MET A 34 -12.60 8.37 -3.35
C MET A 34 -14.08 8.56 -2.97
N ALA A 35 -14.40 8.51 -1.68
CA ALA A 35 -15.75 8.70 -1.16
C ALA A 35 -15.77 9.75 -0.07
N ARG A 36 -16.85 10.52 0.04
CA ARG A 36 -17.05 11.44 1.16
C ARG A 36 -18.42 11.20 1.77
N ASP A 37 -18.46 11.21 3.09
CA ASP A 37 -19.72 11.22 3.81
C ASP A 37 -20.16 12.68 4.01
N LYS A 38 -21.30 13.05 3.43
CA LYS A 38 -21.85 14.41 3.53
C LYS A 38 -22.52 14.67 4.88
N ALA A 39 -22.80 13.63 5.66
CA ALA A 39 -23.45 13.74 6.96
C ALA A 39 -22.48 14.11 8.09
N LEU A 40 -21.16 14.03 7.86
CA LEU A 40 -20.16 14.43 8.84
C LEU A 40 -20.10 15.96 8.97
N GLU A 41 -20.35 16.47 10.19
CA GLU A 41 -20.30 17.91 10.50
C GLU A 41 -18.89 18.50 10.35
N THR A 42 -17.86 17.69 10.67
CA THR A 42 -16.46 18.05 10.50
C THR A 42 -15.83 17.23 9.39
N LYS A 43 -15.15 17.88 8.44
CA LYS A 43 -14.37 17.18 7.42
C LYS A 43 -13.16 16.50 8.07
N PRO A 44 -13.08 15.16 8.10
CA PRO A 44 -11.88 14.48 8.56
C PRO A 44 -10.72 14.85 7.61
N ARG A 45 -9.53 15.07 8.16
CA ARG A 45 -8.34 15.38 7.38
C ARG A 45 -7.54 14.12 7.12
N TYR A 46 -7.09 13.99 5.88
CA TYR A 46 -6.27 12.86 5.46
C TYR A 46 -5.05 13.40 4.72
N GLU A 47 -3.90 12.82 5.04
CA GLU A 47 -2.69 12.96 4.23
C GLU A 47 -2.37 11.59 3.62
N TYR A 48 -2.21 11.56 2.31
CA TYR A 48 -1.91 10.34 1.56
C TYR A 48 -0.45 10.31 1.12
N LYS A 49 0.15 9.13 1.25
CA LYS A 49 1.47 8.82 0.70
C LYS A 49 1.36 7.64 -0.26
N LEU A 50 1.98 7.78 -1.42
CA LEU A 50 2.02 6.74 -2.44
C LEU A 50 3.46 6.23 -2.54
N LEU A 51 3.63 4.91 -2.38
CA LEU A 51 4.89 4.23 -2.61
C LEU A 51 4.75 3.41 -3.89
N ALA A 52 5.60 3.70 -4.89
CA ALA A 52 5.62 2.99 -6.16
C ALA A 52 7.00 2.34 -6.30
N THR A 53 7.03 1.02 -6.43
CA THR A 53 8.29 0.28 -6.43
C THR A 53 8.22 -1.00 -7.23
N ASN A 54 9.35 -1.34 -7.85
CA ASN A 54 9.58 -2.58 -8.59
C ASN A 54 10.47 -3.56 -7.82
N LYS A 55 10.87 -3.25 -6.58
CA LYS A 55 11.75 -4.08 -5.75
C LYS A 55 11.25 -4.20 -4.32
N THR A 56 11.06 -5.43 -3.85
CA THR A 56 10.59 -5.74 -2.49
C THR A 56 11.49 -5.17 -1.39
N SER A 57 12.81 -5.14 -1.56
CA SER A 57 13.73 -4.56 -0.57
C SER A 57 13.56 -3.04 -0.42
N THR A 58 13.34 -2.34 -1.53
CA THR A 58 13.00 -0.91 -1.53
C THR A 58 11.64 -0.71 -0.85
N MET A 59 10.65 -1.54 -1.19
CA MET A 59 9.31 -1.51 -0.61
C MET A 59 9.33 -1.63 0.92
N GLN A 60 10.10 -2.58 1.47
CA GLN A 60 10.23 -2.76 2.93
C GLN A 60 10.75 -1.49 3.61
N LYS A 61 11.80 -0.88 3.05
CA LYS A 61 12.40 0.33 3.61
C LYS A 61 11.43 1.51 3.55
N GLU A 62 10.78 1.71 2.41
CA GLU A 62 9.86 2.83 2.19
C GLU A 62 8.60 2.71 3.05
N LEU A 63 8.04 1.50 3.17
CA LEU A 63 6.93 1.22 4.08
C LEU A 63 7.32 1.49 5.52
N GLN A 64 8.50 1.04 5.95
CA GLN A 64 8.94 1.28 7.32
C GLN A 64 9.11 2.79 7.60
N GLN A 65 9.74 3.54 6.68
CA GLN A 65 9.87 4.99 6.80
C GLN A 65 8.50 5.70 6.88
N ALA A 66 7.51 5.23 6.12
CA ALA A 66 6.17 5.77 6.19
C ALA A 66 5.46 5.39 7.50
N GLY A 67 5.62 4.14 7.96
CA GLY A 67 5.10 3.67 9.23
C GLY A 67 5.67 4.42 10.43
N ASP A 68 6.96 4.73 10.43
CA ASP A 68 7.59 5.55 11.47
C ASP A 68 7.02 6.98 11.50
N ALA A 69 6.51 7.48 10.37
CA ALA A 69 5.80 8.75 10.26
C ALA A 69 4.27 8.65 10.52
N GLY A 70 3.79 7.48 10.94
CA GLY A 70 2.39 7.22 11.29
C GLY A 70 1.47 6.88 10.12
N PHE A 71 2.00 6.64 8.92
CA PHE A 71 1.20 6.27 7.77
C PHE A 71 0.72 4.81 7.85
N GLU A 72 -0.60 4.63 7.82
CA GLU A 72 -1.29 3.36 7.81
C GLU A 72 -1.57 2.88 6.37
N TYR A 73 -1.33 1.60 6.12
CA TYR A 73 -1.72 0.93 4.88
C TYR A 73 -3.23 1.00 4.62
N LYS A 74 -3.62 1.42 3.41
CA LYS A 74 -5.03 1.48 2.98
C LYS A 74 -5.37 0.58 1.81
N GLY A 75 -4.43 0.41 0.88
CA GLY A 75 -4.67 -0.40 -0.31
C GLY A 75 -3.44 -0.44 -1.19
N GLN A 76 -3.50 -1.30 -2.20
CA GLN A 76 -2.42 -1.45 -3.16
C GLN A 76 -2.95 -1.93 -4.50
N THR A 77 -2.15 -1.74 -5.53
CA THR A 77 -2.39 -2.33 -6.84
C THR A 77 -1.08 -2.65 -7.55
N VAL A 78 -1.19 -3.48 -8.58
CA VAL A 78 -0.11 -3.74 -9.54
C VAL A 78 -0.57 -3.25 -10.91
N PHE A 79 0.33 -2.67 -11.69
CA PHE A 79 0.10 -2.38 -13.10
C PHE A 79 1.39 -2.57 -13.91
N GLU A 80 1.26 -2.74 -15.22
CA GLU A 80 2.42 -2.88 -16.11
C GLU A 80 2.94 -1.50 -16.50
N THR A 81 4.25 -1.28 -16.42
CA THR A 81 4.85 -0.02 -16.85
C THR A 81 4.99 0.04 -18.37
N SER A 82 5.02 1.25 -18.94
CA SER A 82 5.20 1.45 -20.39
C SER A 82 6.53 0.91 -20.95
N PHE A 83 7.52 0.66 -20.09
CA PHE A 83 8.82 0.12 -20.46
C PHE A 83 8.94 -1.40 -20.22
N GLY A 84 7.84 -2.06 -19.86
CA GLY A 84 7.82 -3.46 -19.45
C GLY A 84 8.15 -3.63 -17.96
N GLY A 85 7.56 -4.66 -17.34
CA GLY A 85 7.70 -4.94 -15.92
C GLY A 85 6.50 -4.49 -15.09
N LYS A 86 6.34 -5.10 -13.92
CA LYS A 86 5.23 -4.85 -13.00
C LYS A 86 5.66 -3.90 -11.88
N GLU A 87 4.85 -2.88 -11.65
CA GLU A 87 5.07 -1.94 -10.54
C GLU A 87 3.98 -2.10 -9.49
N VAL A 88 4.40 -2.22 -8.23
CA VAL A 88 3.50 -2.24 -7.08
C VAL A 88 3.33 -0.82 -6.58
N VAL A 89 2.08 -0.39 -6.45
CA VAL A 89 1.70 0.87 -5.81
C VAL A 89 0.99 0.58 -4.51
N VAL A 90 1.49 1.15 -3.42
CA VAL A 90 0.85 1.12 -2.11
C VAL A 90 0.35 2.51 -1.75
N ILE A 91 -0.89 2.59 -1.28
CA ILE A 91 -1.53 3.80 -0.78
C ILE A 91 -1.56 3.72 0.74
N LEU A 92 -0.98 4.73 1.37
CA LEU A 92 -0.97 4.92 2.81
C LEU A 92 -1.69 6.22 3.18
N GLU A 93 -2.28 6.25 4.37
CA GLU A 93 -3.06 7.37 4.91
C GLU A 93 -2.60 7.66 6.34
N ARG A 94 -2.63 8.93 6.73
CA ARG A 94 -2.63 9.34 8.14
C ARG A 94 -3.56 10.51 8.33
N ASP A 95 -3.92 10.76 9.59
CA ASP A 95 -4.49 12.05 9.99
C ASP A 95 -3.34 12.99 10.38
N PRO A 96 -3.12 14.11 9.66
CA PRO A 96 -2.01 15.02 9.94
C PRO A 96 -2.17 15.79 11.26
N ASP A 97 -3.39 15.87 11.82
CA ASP A 97 -3.69 16.58 13.05
C ASP A 97 -3.72 15.65 14.27
N ALA A 98 -3.74 14.32 14.04
CA ALA A 98 -3.69 13.32 15.10
C ALA A 98 -2.28 13.12 15.68
N LYS A 99 -2.21 12.63 16.92
CA LYS A 99 -0.94 12.17 17.50
C LYS A 99 -0.36 11.05 16.62
N ILE A 100 0.90 11.20 16.22
CA ILE A 100 1.60 10.17 15.45
C ILE A 100 1.68 8.89 16.29
N VAL A 101 1.11 7.83 15.73
CA VAL A 101 1.20 6.45 16.22
C VAL A 101 2.01 5.66 15.19
N PRO A 102 3.27 5.30 15.48
CA PRO A 102 4.11 4.64 14.51
C PRO A 102 3.65 3.20 14.22
N TYR A 103 3.92 2.74 13.01
CA TYR A 103 3.74 1.36 12.59
C TYR A 103 5.08 0.69 12.28
N GLU A 104 5.22 -0.56 12.70
CA GLU A 104 6.23 -1.47 12.20
C GLU A 104 5.64 -2.25 11.02
N TYR A 105 6.31 -2.19 9.86
CA TYR A 105 5.92 -2.96 8.68
C TYR A 105 6.90 -4.10 8.46
N LYS A 106 6.37 -5.26 8.05
CA LYS A 106 7.15 -6.45 7.71
C LYS A 106 6.63 -7.05 6.42
N LEU A 107 7.51 -7.24 5.44
CA LEU A 107 7.23 -7.93 4.20
C LEU A 107 7.72 -9.37 4.29
N LEU A 108 6.85 -10.31 3.97
CA LEU A 108 7.21 -11.70 3.76
C LEU A 108 7.02 -12.03 2.29
N ALA A 109 8.13 -12.32 1.61
CA ALA A 109 8.13 -12.62 0.19
C ALA A 109 8.55 -14.07 -0.04
N THR A 110 7.80 -14.79 -0.86
CA THR A 110 8.11 -16.18 -1.20
C THR A 110 7.72 -16.53 -2.63
N SER A 111 8.55 -17.36 -3.27
CA SER A 111 8.20 -18.06 -4.50
C SER A 111 7.53 -19.41 -4.25
N LYS A 112 7.48 -19.88 -2.99
CA LYS A 112 6.92 -21.16 -2.59
C LYS A 112 5.87 -20.97 -1.49
N THR A 113 4.59 -20.96 -1.88
CA THR A 113 3.46 -20.73 -0.96
C THR A 113 3.35 -21.77 0.16
N SER A 114 3.98 -22.95 0.03
CA SER A 114 3.94 -24.00 1.06
C SER A 114 4.59 -23.61 2.39
N THR A 115 5.46 -22.60 2.43
CA THR A 115 6.09 -22.13 3.69
C THR A 115 5.38 -20.94 4.32
N MET A 116 4.48 -20.27 3.59
CA MET A 116 3.82 -19.04 4.06
C MET A 116 3.07 -19.22 5.37
N GLN A 117 2.37 -20.34 5.54
CA GLN A 117 1.59 -20.57 6.76
C GLN A 117 2.48 -20.51 8.00
N LYS A 118 3.69 -21.08 7.93
CA LYS A 118 4.65 -21.07 9.03
C LYS A 118 5.18 -19.65 9.28
N GLU A 119 5.63 -18.97 8.23
CA GLU A 119 6.22 -17.63 8.32
C GLU A 119 5.19 -16.59 8.83
N LEU A 120 3.94 -16.67 8.35
CA LEU A 120 2.84 -15.83 8.83
C LEU A 120 2.49 -16.13 10.29
N ALA A 121 2.49 -17.40 10.69
CA ALA A 121 2.26 -17.78 12.09
C ALA A 121 3.38 -17.27 13.01
N GLU A 122 4.63 -17.25 12.55
CA GLU A 122 5.75 -16.66 13.29
C GLU A 122 5.60 -15.13 13.43
N ALA A 123 5.28 -14.43 12.34
CA ALA A 123 5.02 -12.99 12.40
C ALA A 123 3.81 -12.62 13.28
N ALA A 124 2.76 -13.44 13.28
CA ALA A 124 1.60 -13.25 14.14
C ALA A 124 1.97 -13.35 15.64
N LYS A 125 2.89 -14.27 16.00
CA LYS A 125 3.41 -14.37 17.39
C LYS A 125 4.18 -13.12 17.81
N GLU A 126 4.80 -12.43 16.86
CA GLU A 126 5.47 -11.13 17.07
C GLU A 126 4.49 -9.94 17.13
N GLY A 127 3.18 -10.18 16.97
CA GLY A 127 2.12 -9.17 17.03
C GLY A 127 1.80 -8.51 15.69
N PHE A 128 2.33 -9.01 14.58
CA PHE A 128 1.99 -8.50 13.26
C PHE A 128 0.61 -9.00 12.79
N VAL A 129 -0.14 -8.11 12.14
CA VAL A 129 -1.39 -8.42 11.47
C VAL A 129 -1.22 -8.28 9.96
N PHE A 130 -1.95 -9.11 9.21
CA PHE A 130 -2.00 -9.04 7.75
C PHE A 130 -2.76 -7.79 7.30
N VAL A 131 -2.19 -7.05 6.33
CA VAL A 131 -2.85 -5.87 5.74
C VAL A 131 -2.91 -5.90 4.22
N GLY A 132 -1.99 -6.58 3.54
CA GLY A 132 -1.97 -6.63 2.07
C GLY A 132 -1.29 -7.86 1.50
N LEU A 133 -1.67 -8.23 0.28
CA LEU A 133 -1.10 -9.33 -0.50
C LEU A 133 -0.93 -8.92 -1.96
N THR A 134 0.27 -9.02 -2.50
CA THR A 134 0.57 -8.66 -3.89
C THR A 134 1.50 -9.67 -4.55
N VAL A 135 1.62 -9.58 -5.86
CA VAL A 135 2.64 -10.27 -6.64
C VAL A 135 3.63 -9.22 -7.14
N ALA A 136 4.90 -9.40 -6.82
CA ALA A 136 5.98 -8.54 -7.26
C ALA A 136 6.97 -9.31 -8.14
N GLU A 137 7.74 -8.60 -8.96
CA GLU A 137 8.87 -9.19 -9.66
C GLU A 137 10.08 -9.30 -8.72
N THR A 138 10.78 -10.43 -8.78
CA THR A 138 12.00 -10.65 -8.02
C THR A 138 13.18 -9.93 -8.69
N ALA A 139 14.22 -9.65 -7.90
CA ALA A 139 15.44 -8.99 -8.39
C ALA A 139 16.21 -9.79 -9.47
N PHE A 140 15.93 -11.08 -9.64
CA PHE A 140 16.61 -11.99 -10.59
C PHE A 140 15.69 -12.47 -11.72
N GLY A 141 14.49 -11.90 -11.86
CA GLY A 141 13.47 -12.36 -12.80
C GLY A 141 12.64 -13.50 -12.22
N GLY A 142 11.32 -13.34 -12.24
CA GLY A 142 10.36 -14.27 -11.65
C GLY A 142 9.32 -13.52 -10.80
N ASN A 143 8.22 -14.19 -10.47
CA ASN A 143 7.19 -13.63 -9.61
C ASN A 143 7.37 -14.16 -8.18
N GLU A 144 7.24 -13.28 -7.20
CA GLU A 144 7.09 -13.65 -5.79
C GLU A 144 5.78 -13.10 -5.24
N LEU A 145 5.20 -13.87 -4.33
CA LEU A 145 4.05 -13.40 -3.57
C LEU A 145 4.60 -12.67 -2.34
N VAL A 146 4.17 -11.42 -2.19
CA VAL A 146 4.60 -10.54 -1.10
C VAL A 146 3.41 -10.26 -0.19
N THR A 147 3.56 -10.63 1.07
CA THR A 147 2.61 -10.34 2.12
C THR A 147 3.06 -9.09 2.86
N ILE A 148 2.17 -8.12 3.02
CA ILE A 148 2.41 -6.91 3.82
C ILE A 148 1.75 -7.10 5.18
N LEU A 149 2.58 -7.02 6.21
CA LEU A 149 2.16 -7.11 7.60
C LEU A 149 2.45 -5.81 8.33
N ARG A 150 1.66 -5.52 9.37
CA ARG A 150 1.79 -4.33 10.19
C ARG A 150 1.62 -4.65 11.67
N LYS A 151 2.32 -3.93 12.52
CA LYS A 151 2.10 -3.89 13.97
C LYS A 151 2.14 -2.43 14.42
N GLN A 152 1.26 -2.04 15.33
CA GLN A 152 1.32 -0.71 15.97
C GLN A 152 2.43 -0.71 17.03
N LYS A 153 3.27 0.33 17.05
CA LYS A 153 4.32 0.49 18.08
C LYS A 153 3.78 1.17 19.34
#